data_AF-A0A507WL33-F1
#
_entry.id   AF-A0A507WL33-F1
#
_cell.length_a   1.000
_cell.length_b   1.000
_cell.length_c   1.000
_cell.angle_alpha   90.00
_cell.angle_beta   90.00
_cell.angle_gamma   90.00
#
_symmetry.space_group_name_H-M   'P 1'
#
loop_
_entity.id
_entity.type
_entity.pdbx_description
1 polymer ?
#
loop_
_entity_poly.entity_id
_entity_poly.type
_entity_poly.pdbx_seq_one_letter_code
_entity_poly.pdbx_strand_id
1 'polypeptide(L)'
;MAFICNDCGNKSTRKFPNGKCPACDSFNIKNTHSVQDTKRAIREKEPKTLIELVIMCVVWGLLGYGVWDQYLRKEPVKETTHAVEAKALSPEQSKNSPALDY
;
A
#
# COMPACT_ATOMS: atom_id res chain seq x y z
N MET A 1 2.39 -34.00 -15.33
CA MET A 1 0.93 -34.21 -15.22
C MET A 1 0.71 -35.33 -14.23
N ALA A 2 -0.06 -35.14 -13.17
CA ALA A 2 -0.32 -36.21 -12.20
C ALA A 2 -1.75 -36.16 -11.65
N PHE A 3 -2.47 -37.27 -11.82
CA PHE A 3 -3.72 -37.57 -11.15
C PHE A 3 -3.38 -38.31 -9.87
N ILE A 4 -3.87 -37.80 -8.73
CA ILE A 4 -3.58 -38.37 -7.42
C ILE A 4 -4.89 -38.84 -6.81
N CYS A 5 -4.96 -40.11 -6.41
CA CYS A 5 -6.06 -40.62 -5.59
C CYS A 5 -5.83 -40.23 -4.13
N ASN A 6 -6.81 -39.60 -3.48
CA ASN A 6 -6.70 -39.18 -2.09
C ASN A 6 -6.82 -40.34 -1.09
N ASP A 7 -7.45 -41.45 -1.48
CA ASP A 7 -7.75 -42.54 -0.55
C ASP A 7 -6.60 -43.56 -0.47
N CYS A 8 -5.95 -43.88 -1.59
CA CYS A 8 -4.82 -44.82 -1.63
C CYS A 8 -3.48 -44.16 -1.98
N GLY A 9 -3.47 -42.85 -2.27
CA GLY A 9 -2.24 -42.13 -2.62
C GLY A 9 -1.67 -42.48 -4.00
N ASN A 10 -2.34 -43.31 -4.81
CA ASN A 10 -1.85 -43.70 -6.12
C ASN A 10 -1.69 -42.48 -7.04
N LYS A 11 -0.54 -42.37 -7.70
CA LYS A 11 -0.18 -41.27 -8.60
C LYS A 11 -0.04 -41.80 -10.02
N SER A 12 -0.80 -41.23 -10.94
CA SER A 12 -0.74 -41.59 -12.36
C SER A 12 -0.44 -40.38 -13.22
N THR A 13 0.43 -40.53 -14.20
CA THR A 13 0.69 -39.47 -15.20
C THR A 13 -0.43 -39.34 -16.23
N ARG A 14 -1.29 -40.37 -16.34
CA ARG A 14 -2.44 -40.44 -17.24
C ARG A 14 -3.74 -40.35 -16.44
N LYS A 15 -4.80 -39.82 -17.07
CA LYS A 15 -6.13 -39.75 -16.46
C LYS A 15 -6.57 -41.16 -16.07
N PHE A 16 -7.08 -41.29 -14.85
CA PHE A 16 -7.60 -42.56 -14.38
C PHE A 16 -8.79 -43.02 -15.26
N PRO A 17 -8.82 -44.29 -15.70
CA PRO A 17 -9.88 -44.82 -16.55
C PRO A 17 -11.22 -44.71 -15.83
N ASN A 18 -12.26 -44.25 -16.54
CA ASN A 18 -13.61 -44.03 -16.00
C ASN A 18 -13.69 -43.10 -14.77
N GLY A 19 -12.63 -42.31 -14.51
CA GLY A 19 -12.58 -41.47 -13.31
C GLY A 19 -12.49 -42.25 -11.99
N LYS A 20 -11.94 -43.48 -12.02
CA LYS A 20 -11.73 -44.33 -10.84
C LYS A 20 -10.26 -44.69 -10.68
N CYS A 21 -9.76 -44.61 -9.45
CA CYS A 21 -8.42 -45.08 -9.15
C CYS A 21 -8.33 -46.61 -9.36
N PRO A 22 -7.42 -47.12 -10.21
CA PRO A 22 -7.31 -48.56 -10.48
C PRO A 22 -6.75 -49.37 -9.30
N ALA A 23 -6.24 -48.71 -8.26
CA ALA A 23 -5.67 -49.38 -7.09
C ALA A 23 -6.69 -49.59 -5.96
N CYS A 24 -7.76 -48.78 -5.90
CA CYS A 24 -8.73 -48.83 -4.80
C CYS A 24 -10.18 -48.54 -5.23
N ASP A 25 -10.45 -48.44 -6.53
CA ASP A 25 -11.73 -48.10 -7.14
C ASP A 25 -12.38 -46.79 -6.65
N SER A 26 -11.62 -45.94 -5.97
CA SER A 26 -12.11 -44.66 -5.48
C SER A 26 -12.27 -43.62 -6.59
N PHE A 27 -13.32 -42.82 -6.47
CA PHE A 27 -13.58 -41.64 -7.30
C PHE A 27 -12.93 -40.35 -6.75
N ASN A 28 -12.31 -40.40 -5.57
CA ASN A 28 -11.72 -39.26 -4.89
C ASN A 28 -10.34 -38.91 -5.50
N ILE A 29 -10.36 -38.30 -6.69
CA ILE A 29 -9.18 -38.01 -7.50
C ILE A 29 -8.94 -36.51 -7.54
N LYS A 30 -7.78 -36.08 -7.06
CA LYS A 30 -7.31 -34.71 -7.23
C LYS A 30 -6.60 -34.57 -8.57
N ASN A 31 -7.14 -33.72 -9.43
CA ASN A 31 -6.47 -33.31 -10.64
C ASN A 31 -5.56 -32.11 -10.35
N THR A 32 -4.28 -32.23 -10.68
CA THR A 32 -3.31 -31.13 -10.51
C THR A 32 -3.41 -30.06 -11.61
N HIS A 33 -4.27 -30.27 -12.63
CA HIS A 33 -4.36 -29.43 -13.82
C HIS A 33 -4.93 -28.01 -13.65
N SER A 34 -5.76 -27.70 -12.65
CA SER A 34 -6.60 -26.47 -12.73
C SER A 34 -6.44 -25.46 -11.61
N VAL A 35 -5.56 -25.69 -10.64
CA VAL A 35 -5.50 -24.82 -9.43
C VAL A 35 -4.15 -24.10 -9.27
N GLN A 36 -3.09 -24.53 -9.96
CA GLN A 36 -1.77 -23.94 -9.74
C GLN A 36 -1.44 -22.71 -10.59
N ASP A 37 -1.89 -22.60 -11.84
CA ASP A 37 -1.37 -21.52 -12.70
C ASP A 37 -2.15 -20.19 -12.63
N THR A 38 -3.46 -20.19 -12.38
CA THR A 38 -4.23 -18.92 -12.40
C THR A 38 -4.52 -18.36 -11.01
N LYS A 39 -4.62 -19.20 -9.97
CA LYS A 39 -4.91 -18.74 -8.60
C LYS A 39 -3.68 -18.41 -7.77
N ARG A 40 -2.49 -18.92 -8.11
CA ARG A 40 -1.24 -18.54 -7.41
C ARG A 40 -0.70 -17.19 -7.88
N ALA A 41 -0.75 -16.91 -9.19
CA ALA A 41 -0.35 -15.61 -9.74
C ALA A 41 -1.20 -14.43 -9.21
N ILE A 42 -2.44 -14.67 -8.77
CA ILE A 42 -3.33 -13.63 -8.25
C ILE A 42 -3.25 -13.51 -6.71
N ARG A 43 -2.85 -14.57 -6.01
CA ARG A 43 -2.83 -14.61 -4.53
C ARG A 43 -1.49 -14.18 -3.91
N GLU A 44 -0.43 -14.06 -4.71
CA GLU A 44 0.86 -13.52 -4.28
C GLU A 44 0.97 -12.01 -4.41
N LYS A 45 -0.06 -11.33 -4.95
CA LYS A 45 -0.17 -9.88 -4.76
C LYS A 45 -0.51 -9.67 -3.29
N GLU A 46 0.50 -9.36 -2.48
CA GLU A 46 0.33 -8.96 -1.09
C GLU A 46 -0.91 -8.08 -0.99
N PRO A 47 -1.83 -8.35 -0.05
CA PRO A 47 -2.99 -7.50 0.13
C PRO A 47 -2.44 -6.10 0.35
N LYS A 48 -2.67 -5.19 -0.61
CA LYS A 48 -2.21 -3.80 -0.53
C LYS A 48 -2.45 -3.33 0.89
N THR A 49 -1.36 -2.98 1.57
CA THR A 49 -1.45 -2.67 2.99
C THR A 49 -2.46 -1.54 3.14
N LEU A 50 -3.39 -1.62 4.10
CA LEU A 50 -4.41 -0.59 4.31
C LEU A 50 -3.78 0.82 4.38
N ILE A 51 -2.55 0.89 4.89
CA ILE A 51 -1.69 2.06 4.93
C ILE A 51 -1.43 2.64 3.53
N GLU A 52 -1.06 1.82 2.55
CA GLU A 52 -0.83 2.26 1.17
C GLU A 52 -2.08 2.88 0.54
N LEU A 53 -3.26 2.30 0.83
CA LEU A 53 -4.53 2.83 0.34
C LEU A 53 -4.88 4.17 1.00
N VAL A 54 -4.61 4.32 2.30
CA VAL A 54 -4.78 5.58 3.03
C VAL A 54 -3.84 6.65 2.49
N ILE A 55 -2.56 6.34 2.29
CA ILE A 55 -1.56 7.27 1.74
C ILE A 55 -2.00 7.72 0.34
N MET A 56 -2.46 6.79 -0.50
CA MET A 56 -2.97 7.11 -1.83
C MET A 56 -4.15 8.11 -1.72
N CYS A 57 -5.15 7.85 -0.88
CA CYS A 57 -6.28 8.76 -0.69
C CYS A 57 -5.84 10.16 -0.20
N VAL A 58 -4.86 10.23 0.72
CA VAL A 58 -4.34 11.51 1.22
C VAL A 58 -3.64 12.29 0.11
N VAL A 59 -2.78 11.64 -0.68
CA VAL A 59 -2.07 12.30 -1.79
C VAL A 59 -3.07 12.83 -2.82
N TRP A 60 -4.08 12.04 -3.18
CA TRP A 60 -5.13 12.48 -4.10
C TRP A 60 -5.98 13.61 -3.51
N GLY A 61 -6.27 13.57 -2.22
CA GLY A 61 -6.98 14.65 -1.52
C GLY A 61 -6.19 15.96 -1.51
N LEU A 62 -4.88 15.92 -1.25
CA LEU A 62 -4.01 17.10 -1.26
C LEU A 62 -3.87 17.70 -2.66
N LEU A 63 -3.73 16.86 -3.69
CA LEU A 63 -3.69 17.32 -5.08
C LEU A 63 -5.02 17.97 -5.49
N GLY A 64 -6.15 17.34 -5.14
CA GLY A 64 -7.48 17.91 -5.38
C GLY A 64 -7.69 19.23 -4.63
N TYR A 65 -7.25 19.30 -3.37
CA TYR A 65 -7.34 20.51 -2.55
C TYR A 65 -6.46 21.64 -3.10
N GLY A 66 -5.23 21.35 -3.52
CA GLY A 66 -4.34 22.35 -4.13
C GLY A 66 -4.90 22.92 -5.43
N VAL A 67 -5.51 22.07 -6.27
CA VAL A 67 -6.20 22.52 -7.48
C VAL A 67 -7.45 23.35 -7.14
N TRP A 68 -8.23 22.92 -6.14
CA TRP A 68 -9.38 23.67 -5.68
C TRP A 68 -8.99 25.05 -5.13
N ASP A 69 -7.97 25.12 -4.30
CA ASP A 69 -7.49 26.36 -3.66
C ASP A 69 -6.90 27.33 -4.69
N GLN A 70 -6.11 26.85 -5.66
CA GLN A 70 -5.55 27.72 -6.70
C GLN A 70 -6.53 28.19 -7.77
N TYR A 71 -7.46 27.31 -8.20
CA TYR A 71 -8.25 27.59 -9.41
C TYR A 71 -9.73 27.87 -9.14
N LEU A 72 -10.28 27.34 -8.06
CA LEU A 72 -11.72 27.42 -7.77
C LEU A 72 -12.02 28.34 -6.59
N ARG A 73 -11.06 28.53 -5.68
CA ARG A 73 -11.18 29.45 -4.56
C ARG A 73 -10.86 30.88 -5.01
N LYS A 74 -11.87 31.55 -5.59
CA LYS A 74 -11.83 33.00 -5.82
C LYS A 74 -11.98 33.73 -4.48
N GLU A 75 -10.90 33.89 -3.73
CA GLU A 75 -10.84 34.94 -2.70
C GLU A 75 -10.38 36.25 -3.38
N PRO A 76 -10.95 37.42 -3.01
CA PRO A 76 -10.55 38.70 -3.57
C PRO A 76 -9.10 38.96 -3.18
N VAL A 77 -8.26 39.21 -4.18
CA VAL A 77 -6.88 39.66 -4.02
C VAL A 77 -6.89 40.88 -3.08
N LYS A 78 -6.54 40.66 -1.81
CA LYS A 78 -6.02 41.76 -0.99
C LYS A 78 -4.58 41.92 -1.45
N GLU A 79 -4.37 42.88 -2.35
CA GLU A 79 -3.05 43.42 -2.64
C GLU A 79 -2.43 43.84 -1.31
N THR A 80 -1.54 43.00 -0.78
CA THR A 80 -0.67 43.40 0.30
C THR A 80 0.36 44.34 -0.32
N THR A 81 0.04 45.64 -0.30
CA THR A 81 0.97 46.72 -0.58
C THR A 81 2.27 46.48 0.18
N HIS A 82 3.34 46.24 -0.57
CA HIS A 82 4.72 46.39 -0.10
C HIS A 82 4.97 47.87 0.23
N ALA A 83 4.87 48.24 1.51
CA ALA A 83 5.49 49.40 2.17
C ALA A 83 5.01 49.34 3.64
N VAL A 84 5.84 49.24 4.66
CA VAL A 84 6.67 50.28 5.28
C VAL A 84 7.34 49.53 6.46
N GLU A 85 8.65 49.32 6.40
CA GLU A 85 9.64 50.03 7.21
C GLU A 85 9.87 49.45 8.62
N ALA A 86 11.14 49.41 8.97
CA ALA A 86 11.73 48.85 10.16
C ALA A 86 11.28 49.53 11.47
N LYS A 87 10.96 48.73 12.50
CA LYS A 87 11.45 48.91 13.90
C LYS A 87 10.78 47.94 14.87
N ALA A 88 11.58 47.07 15.46
CA ALA A 88 11.49 46.58 16.85
C ALA A 88 12.63 45.54 16.98
N LEU A 89 13.86 45.91 17.31
CA LEU A 89 14.35 46.20 18.66
C LEU A 89 13.82 45.21 19.71
N SER A 90 14.54 44.10 19.94
CA SER A 90 15.06 43.70 21.26
C SER A 90 15.80 42.36 21.18
N PRO A 91 17.13 42.29 21.46
CA PRO A 91 17.74 41.09 22.02
C PRO A 91 17.80 41.29 23.55
N GLU A 92 16.85 40.69 24.26
CA GLU A 92 16.91 40.66 25.72
C GLU A 92 18.03 39.69 26.16
N GLN A 93 18.86 40.19 27.07
CA GLN A 93 20.16 39.66 27.44
C GLN A 93 20.11 38.23 28.02
N SER A 94 20.87 37.33 27.39
CA SER A 94 21.27 36.06 27.98
C SER A 94 22.46 36.25 28.92
N LYS A 95 22.26 35.90 30.19
CA LYS A 95 23.22 35.59 31.26
C LYS A 95 24.66 35.25 30.82
N ASN A 96 25.65 35.88 31.47
CA ASN A 96 26.61 35.22 32.38
C ASN A 96 27.67 36.22 32.91
N SER A 97 27.91 36.16 34.23
CA SER A 97 28.92 36.85 35.07
C SER A 97 30.38 36.48 34.69
N PRO A 98 31.45 36.78 35.48
CA PRO A 98 31.67 37.70 36.62
C PRO A 98 32.98 38.55 36.54
N ALA A 99 33.16 39.43 37.54
CA ALA A 99 34.41 39.86 38.21
C ALA A 99 35.67 40.28 37.40
N LEU A 100 36.15 41.50 37.63
CA LEU A 100 37.57 41.76 37.97
C LEU A 100 37.79 43.18 38.55
N ASP A 101 38.77 43.22 39.44
CA ASP A 101 39.30 44.27 40.32
C ASP A 101 39.60 45.65 39.72
N TYR A 102 39.49 46.72 40.53
CA TYR A 102 40.62 47.50 41.09
C TYR A 102 40.13 48.56 42.10
#